data_AF-A0A532V607-F1
#
_entry.id   AF-A0A532V607-F1
#
_cell.length_a   1.000
_cell.length_b   1.000
_cell.length_c   1.000
_cell.angle_alpha   90.00
_cell.angle_beta   90.00
_cell.angle_gamma   90.00
#
_symmetry.space_group_name_H-M   'P 1'
#
loop_
_entity.id
_entity.type
_entity.pdbx_description
1 polymer ?
#
loop_
_entity_poly.entity_id
_entity_poly.type
_entity_poly.pdbx_seq_one_letter_code
_entity_poly.pdbx_strand_id
1 'polypeptide(L)'
;MVYPEIRAICEMFGMQSEISISEGTLILAVKEKHWQAFSKHMAARNTPITEIGRFMKASDGIMVIRGGKREPLKHPRVDPFWSAFDRAMKG
;
A
#
# COMPACT_ATOMS: atom_id res chain seq x y z
N MET A 1 -0.92 -3.05 -7.14
CA MET A 1 0.25 -3.40 -8.00
C MET A 1 1.50 -2.91 -7.30
N VAL A 2 2.56 -3.72 -7.22
CA VAL A 2 3.88 -3.30 -6.69
C VAL A 2 4.90 -3.65 -7.75
N TYR A 3 5.69 -2.66 -8.17
CA TYR A 3 6.68 -2.83 -9.23
C TYR A 3 7.79 -3.82 -8.83
N PRO A 4 8.35 -4.59 -9.77
CA PRO A 4 9.38 -5.59 -9.48
C PRO A 4 10.59 -5.04 -8.72
N GLU A 5 11.07 -3.86 -9.09
CA GLU A 5 12.18 -3.16 -8.46
C GLU A 5 11.88 -2.80 -7.00
N ILE A 6 10.64 -2.38 -6.70
CA ILE A 6 10.21 -2.10 -5.32
C ILE A 6 10.18 -3.38 -4.50
N ARG A 7 9.76 -4.52 -5.08
CA ARG A 7 9.79 -5.81 -4.40
C ARG A 7 11.21 -6.25 -4.09
N ALA A 8 12.12 -6.13 -5.04
CA ALA A 8 13.53 -6.50 -4.87
C ALA A 8 14.20 -5.68 -3.75
N ILE A 9 13.95 -4.36 -3.71
CA ILE A 9 14.43 -3.50 -2.61
C ILE A 9 13.78 -3.90 -1.28
N CYS A 10 12.47 -4.16 -1.27
CA CYS A 10 11.78 -4.59 -0.05
C CYS A 10 12.36 -5.88 0.52
N GLU A 11 12.63 -6.85 -0.34
CA GLU A 11 13.26 -8.12 0.01
C GLU A 11 14.69 -7.93 0.52
N MET A 12 15.50 -7.17 -0.21
CA MET A 12 16.89 -6.87 0.15
C MET A 12 17.02 -6.23 1.55
N PHE A 13 16.11 -5.33 1.90
CA PHE A 13 16.16 -4.60 3.17
C PHE A 13 15.23 -5.17 4.24
N GLY A 14 14.48 -6.24 3.98
CA GLY A 14 13.50 -6.79 4.91
C GLY A 14 12.39 -5.79 5.29
N MET A 15 11.95 -4.97 4.34
CA MET A 15 10.88 -3.98 4.51
C MET A 15 9.62 -4.36 3.73
N GLN A 16 8.52 -3.65 3.98
CA GLN A 16 7.23 -3.87 3.32
C GLN A 16 6.70 -2.55 2.77
N SER A 17 6.36 -2.53 1.48
CA SER A 17 5.91 -1.31 0.79
C SER A 17 4.65 -0.68 1.37
N GLU A 18 3.72 -1.50 1.87
CA GLU A 18 2.38 -1.08 2.31
C GLU A 18 2.35 -0.44 3.70
N ILE A 19 3.45 -0.52 4.44
CA ILE A 19 3.62 0.11 5.77
C ILE A 19 4.84 1.05 5.81
N SER A 20 5.42 1.35 4.64
CA SER A 20 6.51 2.32 4.53
C SER A 20 6.00 3.63 3.95
N ILE A 21 6.67 4.73 4.25
CA ILE A 21 6.33 6.04 3.68
C ILE A 21 6.31 6.00 2.15
N SER A 22 5.43 6.80 1.59
CA SER A 22 5.34 7.02 0.15
C SER A 22 5.15 8.50 -0.11
N GLU A 23 5.89 9.02 -1.08
CA GLU A 23 5.74 10.39 -1.56
C GLU A 23 5.06 10.36 -2.94
N GLY A 24 4.12 11.28 -3.16
CA GLY A 24 3.40 11.38 -4.44
C GLY A 24 2.31 10.32 -4.67
N THR A 25 1.85 9.62 -3.63
CA THR A 25 0.71 8.69 -3.73
C THR A 25 -0.50 9.16 -2.91
N LEU A 26 -1.69 8.68 -3.29
CA LEU A 26 -2.94 8.97 -2.59
C LEU A 26 -3.73 7.68 -2.35
N ILE A 27 -4.28 7.54 -1.15
CA ILE A 27 -5.31 6.54 -0.83
C ILE A 27 -6.66 7.25 -0.87
N LEU A 28 -7.60 6.70 -1.64
CA LEU A 28 -8.90 7.33 -1.90
C LEU A 28 -10.05 6.39 -1.56
N ALA A 29 -11.10 6.94 -0.97
CA ALA A 29 -12.39 6.28 -0.79
C ALA A 29 -13.32 6.66 -1.94
N VAL A 30 -13.73 5.68 -2.75
CA VAL A 30 -14.64 5.90 -3.88
C VAL A 30 -15.90 5.07 -3.68
N LYS A 31 -17.09 5.67 -3.89
CA LYS A 31 -18.34 4.90 -3.91
C LYS A 31 -18.29 3.91 -5.07
N GLU A 32 -18.67 2.66 -4.82
CA GLU A 32 -18.62 1.56 -5.80
C GLU A 32 -19.26 1.93 -7.15
N LYS A 33 -20.44 2.56 -7.12
CA LYS A 33 -21.14 3.03 -8.34
C LYS A 33 -20.36 4.04 -9.20
N HIS A 34 -19.32 4.68 -8.65
CA HIS A 34 -18.48 5.65 -9.35
C HIS A 34 -17.13 5.07 -9.76
N TRP A 35 -16.77 3.85 -9.32
CA TRP A 35 -15.47 3.24 -9.59
C TRP A 35 -15.15 3.17 -11.08
N GLN A 36 -16.08 2.66 -11.89
CA GLN A 36 -15.86 2.48 -13.33
C GLN A 36 -15.61 3.81 -14.07
N ALA A 37 -16.36 4.86 -13.72
CA ALA A 37 -16.20 6.16 -14.32
C ALA A 37 -14.89 6.83 -13.87
N PHE A 38 -14.59 6.73 -12.57
CA PHE A 38 -13.36 7.24 -11.98
C PHE A 38 -12.12 6.56 -12.58
N SER A 39 -12.10 5.24 -12.69
CA SER A 39 -10.97 4.49 -13.21
C SER A 39 -10.66 4.82 -14.67
N LYS A 40 -11.70 4.96 -15.51
CA LYS A 40 -11.56 5.42 -16.88
C LYS A 40 -10.98 6.85 -16.97
N HIS A 41 -11.43 7.75 -16.09
CA HIS A 41 -10.96 9.13 -16.05
C HIS A 41 -9.48 9.25 -15.65
N MET A 42 -9.03 8.43 -14.71
CA MET A 42 -7.63 8.34 -14.26
C MET A 42 -6.73 7.71 -15.33
N ALA A 43 -7.21 6.63 -15.97
CA ALA A 43 -6.49 5.99 -17.08
C ALA A 43 -6.25 6.96 -18.25
N ALA A 44 -7.24 7.79 -18.61
CA ALA A 44 -7.10 8.81 -19.64
C ALA A 44 -6.05 9.90 -19.32
N ARG A 45 -5.62 9.99 -18.06
CA ARG A 45 -4.57 10.91 -17.57
C ARG A 45 -3.23 10.21 -17.34
N ASN A 46 -3.10 8.95 -17.76
CA ASN A 46 -1.95 8.11 -17.44
C ASN A 46 -1.66 8.05 -15.93
N THR A 47 -2.70 8.15 -15.09
CA THR A 47 -2.55 8.09 -13.64
C THR A 47 -2.89 6.67 -13.18
N PRO A 48 -1.91 5.86 -12.74
CA PRO A 48 -2.16 4.49 -12.32
C PRO A 48 -3.00 4.49 -11.04
N ILE A 49 -4.06 3.68 -11.03
CA ILE A 49 -4.87 3.43 -9.84
C ILE A 49 -5.12 1.94 -9.70
N THR A 50 -5.37 1.50 -8.47
CA THR A 50 -5.66 0.09 -8.19
C THR A 50 -6.61 0.02 -6.99
N GLU A 51 -7.59 -0.88 -7.05
CA GLU A 51 -8.43 -1.17 -5.90
C GLU A 51 -7.63 -2.02 -4.90
N ILE A 52 -7.52 -1.57 -3.65
CA ILE A 52 -6.75 -2.24 -2.59
C ILE A 52 -7.62 -2.80 -1.47
N GLY A 53 -8.93 -2.56 -1.50
CA GLY A 53 -9.85 -3.00 -0.47
C GLY A 53 -11.19 -2.29 -0.52
N ARG A 54 -12.02 -2.56 0.50
CA ARG A 54 -13.36 -2.01 0.66
C ARG A 54 -13.65 -1.68 2.11
N PHE A 55 -14.53 -0.73 2.34
CA PHE A 55 -15.06 -0.46 3.68
C PHE A 55 -15.96 -1.61 4.12
N MET A 56 -15.74 -2.07 5.35
CA MET A 56 -16.55 -3.08 6.02
C MET A 56 -17.21 -2.43 7.26
N LYS A 57 -17.87 -3.23 8.09
CA LYS A 57 -18.39 -2.74 9.37
C LYS A 57 -17.23 -2.30 10.25
N ALA A 58 -17.43 -1.23 11.03
CA ALA A 58 -16.40 -0.74 11.95
C ALA A 58 -15.92 -1.81 12.96
N SER A 59 -16.81 -2.74 13.35
CA SER A 59 -16.51 -3.89 14.22
C SER A 59 -15.43 -4.82 13.67
N ASP A 60 -15.22 -4.85 12.36
CA ASP A 60 -14.26 -5.73 11.71
C ASP A 60 -12.83 -5.19 11.79
N GLY A 61 -12.66 -3.92 12.19
CA GLY A 61 -11.36 -3.26 12.26
C GLY A 61 -10.72 -3.04 10.89
N ILE A 62 -9.40 -2.77 10.89
CA ILE A 62 -8.59 -2.66 9.67
C ILE A 62 -7.81 -3.96 9.51
N MET A 63 -8.12 -4.71 8.45
CA MET A 63 -7.59 -6.05 8.21
C MET A 63 -6.83 -6.09 6.90
N VAL A 64 -5.73 -6.85 6.88
CA VAL A 64 -4.96 -7.18 5.67
C VAL A 64 -5.07 -8.67 5.39
N ILE A 65 -4.96 -9.05 4.11
CA ILE A 65 -4.93 -10.46 3.68
C ILE A 65 -3.52 -10.80 3.25
N ARG A 66 -2.86 -11.73 3.96
CA ARG A 66 -1.53 -12.25 3.63
C ARG A 66 -1.57 -13.77 3.50
N GLY A 67 -1.11 -14.31 2.38
CA GLY A 67 -1.14 -15.77 2.14
C GLY A 67 -2.53 -16.38 2.29
N GLY A 68 -3.59 -15.63 1.93
CA GLY A 68 -4.99 -16.04 2.10
C GLY A 68 -5.54 -15.92 3.52
N LYS A 69 -4.74 -15.51 4.51
CA LYS A 69 -5.18 -15.32 5.90
C LYS A 69 -5.46 -13.85 6.19
N ARG A 70 -6.54 -13.59 6.93
CA ARG A 70 -6.86 -12.27 7.48
C ARG A 70 -6.11 -12.06 8.78
N GLU A 71 -5.47 -10.90 8.89
CA GLU A 71 -4.80 -10.46 10.11
C GLU A 71 -5.00 -8.95 10.32
N PRO A 72 -4.94 -8.43 11.56
CA PRO A 72 -5.03 -7.00 11.82
C PRO A 72 -3.88 -6.22 11.19
N LEU A 73 -4.21 -5.16 10.45
CA LEU A 73 -3.19 -4.22 9.96
C LEU A 73 -2.77 -3.31 11.12
N LYS A 74 -1.55 -3.53 11.62
CA LYS A 74 -0.97 -2.70 12.69
C LYS A 74 -0.23 -1.52 12.09
N HIS A 75 -0.55 -0.32 12.58
CA HIS A 75 0.22 0.87 12.22
C HIS A 75 1.66 0.75 12.76
N PRO A 76 2.69 0.96 11.93
CA PRO A 76 4.06 0.99 12.41
C PRO A 76 4.24 2.18 13.37
N ARG A 77 4.89 1.95 14.52
CA ARG A 77 5.25 3.06 15.43
C ARG A 77 6.39 3.92 14.85
N VAL A 78 7.27 3.29 14.09
CA VAL A 78 8.39 3.90 13.38
C VAL A 78 8.35 3.35 11.97
N ASP A 79 8.51 4.22 10.98
CA ASP A 79 8.48 3.78 9.58
C ASP A 79 9.63 2.79 9.28
N PRO A 80 9.34 1.61 8.69
CA PRO A 80 10.36 0.64 8.31
C PRO A 80 11.44 1.20 7.38
N PHE A 81 11.10 2.21 6.57
CA PHE A 81 12.04 2.91 5.70
C PHE A 81 13.26 3.42 6.47
N TRP A 82 13.07 4.04 7.63
CA TRP A 82 14.19 4.64 8.38
C TRP A 82 15.19 3.60 8.86
N SER A 83 14.69 2.44 9.29
CA SER A 83 15.56 1.33 9.70
C SER A 83 16.32 0.74 8.52
N ALA A 84 15.69 0.65 7.35
CA ALA A 84 16.34 0.19 6.12
C ALA A 84 17.41 1.18 5.64
N PHE A 85 17.09 2.47 5.64
CA PHE A 85 18.00 3.55 5.26
C PHE A 85 19.24 3.59 6.15
N ASP A 86 19.06 3.52 7.47
CA ASP A 86 20.17 3.51 8.43
C ASP A 86 21.14 2.33 8.19
N ARG A 87 20.62 1.13 7.92
CA ARG A 87 21.45 -0.03 7.54
C ARG A 87 22.20 0.21 6.24
N ALA A 88 21.52 0.73 5.22
CA ALA A 88 22.14 1.01 3.92
C ALA A 88 23.31 2.02 4.03
N MET A 89 23.19 3.01 4.92
CA MET A 89 24.22 4.03 5.13
C MET A 89 25.41 3.54 5.95
N LYS A 90 25.28 2.43 6.69
CA LYS A 90 26.31 1.92 7.61
C LYS A 90 27.24 0.85 7.00
N GLY A 91 26.89 0.31 5.83
CA GLY A 91 27.66 -0.76 5.16
C GLY A 91 27.32 -2.14 5.70
#